data_AF-A0A2V8KA84-F1
#
_entry.id   AF-A0A2V8KA84-F1
#
_cell.length_a   1.000
_cell.length_b   1.000
_cell.length_c   1.000
_cell.angle_alpha   90.00
_cell.angle_beta   90.00
_cell.angle_gamma   90.00
#
_symmetry.space_group_name_H-M   'P 1'
#
loop_
_entity.id
_entity.type
_entity.pdbx_description
1 polymer ?
#
loop_
_entity_poly.entity_id
_entity_poly.type
_entity_poly.pdbx_seq_one_letter_code
_entity_poly.pdbx_strand_id
1 'polypeptide(L)'
;MTALGAIRCVWLRHFDVYRKSLAYALVTTFAEPLLYLFSFGFGLGSLVGTVKLLGIELTYRQFIFAGIVGQTLLFQGFFEAAYGSFVRMY
;
A
#
# COMPACT_ATOMS: atom_id res chain seq x y z
N MET A 1 21.68 -25.78 -2.32
CA MET A 1 20.83 -24.68 -1.81
C MET A 1 19.39 -25.02 -2.20
N THR A 2 18.45 -25.07 -1.25
CA THR A 2 17.03 -25.29 -1.58
C THR A 2 16.45 -24.05 -2.25
N ALA A 3 15.45 -24.19 -3.12
CA ALA A 3 14.80 -23.07 -3.81
C ALA A 3 14.30 -21.98 -2.83
N LEU A 4 13.74 -22.40 -1.69
CA LEU A 4 13.32 -21.53 -0.60
C LEU A 4 14.49 -20.72 0.00
N GLY A 5 15.68 -21.33 0.13
CA GLY A 5 16.87 -20.65 0.62
C GLY A 5 17.34 -19.54 -0.31
N ALA A 6 17.29 -19.76 -1.63
CA ALA A 6 17.65 -18.75 -2.61
C ALA A 6 16.68 -17.55 -2.57
N ILE A 7 15.37 -17.80 -2.51
CA ILE A 7 14.34 -16.76 -2.40
C ILE A 7 14.57 -15.90 -1.15
N ARG A 8 14.84 -16.55 0.00
CA ARG A 8 15.10 -15.85 1.26
C ARG A 8 16.33 -14.95 1.17
N CYS A 9 17.43 -15.42 0.59
CA CYS A 9 18.65 -14.62 0.44
C CYS A 9 18.41 -13.38 -0.43
N VAL A 10 17.69 -13.53 -1.55
CA VAL A 10 17.34 -12.40 -2.42
C VAL A 10 16.45 -11.41 -1.66
N TRP A 11 15.42 -11.89 -0.97
CA TRP A 11 14.51 -11.05 -0.21
C TRP A 11 15.23 -10.22 0.86
N LEU A 12 16.12 -10.86 1.64
CA LEU A 12 16.91 -10.16 2.66
C LEU A 12 17.79 -9.06 2.05
N ARG A 13 18.42 -9.33 0.90
CA ARG A 13 19.22 -8.32 0.18
C ARG A 13 18.36 -7.12 -0.23
N HIS A 14 17.17 -7.36 -0.78
CA HIS A 14 16.25 -6.28 -1.15
C HIS A 14 15.78 -5.50 0.07
N PHE A 15 15.48 -6.20 1.17
CA PHE A 15 15.07 -5.60 2.43
C PHE A 15 16.16 -4.70 3.03
N ASP A 16 17.43 -5.13 3.04
CA ASP A 16 18.54 -4.33 3.57
C ASP A 16 18.74 -3.02 2.79
N VAL A 17 18.52 -3.03 1.48
CA VAL A 17 18.53 -1.79 0.68
C VAL A 17 17.32 -0.93 0.99
N TYR A 18 16.13 -1.53 1.06
CA TYR A 18 14.88 -0.83 1.39
C TYR A 18 14.94 -0.15 2.77
N ARG A 19 15.62 -0.76 3.75
CA ARG A 19 15.80 -0.17 5.09
C ARG A 19 16.51 1.18 5.06
N LYS A 20 17.40 1.42 4.09
CA LYS A 20 18.12 2.70 3.95
C LYS A 20 17.17 3.82 3.50
N SER A 21 16.15 3.49 2.71
CA SER A 21 15.14 4.42 2.23
C SER A 21 13.83 4.36 3.02
N LEU A 22 13.78 3.61 4.13
CA LEU A 22 12.54 3.32 4.87
C LEU A 22 11.78 4.59 5.25
N ALA A 23 12.46 5.60 5.78
CA ALA A 23 11.83 6.84 6.21
C ALA A 23 11.14 7.57 5.02
N TYR A 24 11.86 7.68 3.90
CA TYR A 24 11.31 8.30 2.69
C TYR A 24 10.16 7.46 2.12
N ALA A 25 10.36 6.15 2.01
CA ALA A 25 9.36 5.22 1.50
C ALA A 25 8.08 5.24 2.34
N LEU A 26 8.17 5.26 3.67
CA LEU A 26 7.00 5.35 4.55
C LEU A 26 6.26 6.67 4.36
N VAL A 27 6.96 7.79 4.29
CA VAL A 27 6.31 9.10 4.10
C VAL A 27 5.57 9.15 2.76
N THR A 28 6.21 8.73 1.66
CA THR A 28 5.56 8.71 0.34
C THR A 28 4.42 7.68 0.28
N THR A 29 4.57 6.54 0.94
CA THR A 29 3.55 5.49 1.01
C THR A 29 2.30 5.95 1.73
N PHE A 30 2.46 6.64 2.87
CA PHE A 30 1.34 6.96 3.75
C PHE A 30 0.73 8.34 3.49
N ALA A 31 1.45 9.27 2.86
CA ALA A 31 0.93 10.60 2.57
C ALA A 31 -0.38 10.54 1.79
N GLU A 32 -0.40 9.82 0.67
CA GLU A 32 -1.57 9.74 -0.21
C GLU A 32 -2.76 8.99 0.43
N PRO A 33 -2.59 7.79 1.03
CA PRO A 33 -3.66 7.10 1.75
C PRO A 33 -4.24 7.90 2.92
N LEU A 34 -3.41 8.63 3.67
CA LEU A 34 -3.87 9.47 4.77
C LEU A 34 -4.68 10.65 4.25
N LEU A 35 -4.26 11.28 3.15
CA LEU A 35 -5.03 12.33 2.48
C LEU A 35 -6.38 11.81 1.97
N TYR A 36 -6.43 10.60 1.42
CA TYR A 36 -7.69 9.96 1.01
C TYR A 36 -8.58 9.62 2.19
N LEU A 37 -8.02 9.09 3.27
CA LEU A 37 -8.80 8.78 4.46
C LEU A 37 -9.35 10.05 5.12
N PHE A 38 -8.57 11.13 5.13
CA PHE A 38 -9.04 12.43 5.62
C PHE A 38 -10.16 12.99 4.73
N SER A 39 -9.93 13.06 3.43
CA SER A 39 -10.87 13.68 2.47
C SER A 39 -12.15 12.87 2.30
N PHE A 40 -12.02 11.57 2.03
CA PHE A 40 -13.15 10.69 1.77
C PHE A 40 -13.76 10.10 3.04
N GLY A 41 -12.93 9.78 4.04
CA GLY A 41 -13.41 9.19 5.29
C GLY A 41 -14.16 10.19 6.17
N PHE A 42 -13.60 11.38 6.41
CA PHE A 42 -14.27 12.42 7.20
C PHE A 42 -15.19 13.31 6.38
N GLY A 43 -14.77 13.73 5.18
CA GLY A 43 -15.60 14.57 4.31
C GLY A 43 -16.78 13.81 3.72
N LEU A 44 -16.53 13.06 2.65
CA LEU A 44 -17.57 12.36 1.89
C LEU A 44 -18.32 11.29 2.70
N GLY A 45 -17.64 10.61 3.63
CA GLY A 45 -18.23 9.58 4.47
C GLY A 45 -19.33 10.07 5.41
N SER A 46 -19.33 11.36 5.75
CA SER A 46 -20.43 11.98 6.51
C SER A 46 -21.69 12.21 5.67
N LEU A 47 -21.54 12.35 4.35
CA LEU A 47 -22.62 12.64 3.40
C LEU A 47 -23.27 11.37 2.85
N VAL A 48 -22.48 10.32 2.63
CA VAL A 48 -22.95 9.08 1.99
C VAL A 48 -23.64 8.14 2.98
N GLY A 49 -23.13 8.03 4.22
CA GLY A 49 -23.68 7.12 5.23
C GLY A 49 -23.33 5.64 4.95
N THR A 50 -24.28 4.88 4.41
CA THR A 50 -24.17 3.43 4.18
C THR A 50 -24.18 3.07 2.70
N VAL A 51 -23.51 1.97 2.37
CA VAL A 51 -23.38 1.42 1.02
C VAL A 51 -23.73 -0.05 1.08
N LYS A 52 -24.53 -0.52 0.11
CA LYS A 52 -24.89 -1.93 0.00
C LYS A 52 -23.96 -2.62 -1.00
N LEU A 53 -23.17 -3.58 -0.52
CA LEU A 53 -22.23 -4.34 -1.33
C LEU A 53 -22.48 -5.84 -1.14
N LEU A 54 -22.73 -6.58 -2.23
CA LEU A 54 -22.98 -8.03 -2.19
C LEU A 54 -24.07 -8.45 -1.17
N GLY A 55 -25.06 -7.60 -0.96
CA GLY A 55 -26.13 -7.82 0.02
C GLY A 55 -25.80 -7.42 1.46
N ILE A 56 -24.56 -7.03 1.76
CA ILE A 56 -24.10 -6.58 3.06
C ILE A 56 -24.16 -5.04 3.11
N GLU A 57 -24.72 -4.49 4.19
CA GLU A 57 -24.65 -3.05 4.46
C GLU A 57 -23.33 -2.72 5.16
N LEU A 58 -22.56 -1.83 4.54
CA LEU A 58 -21.29 -1.33 5.05
C LEU A 58 -21.38 0.17 5.23
N THR A 59 -20.71 0.71 6.25
CA THR A 59 -20.50 2.16 6.28
C THR A 59 -19.57 2.56 5.12
N TYR A 60 -19.78 3.74 4.53
CA TYR A 60 -18.90 4.23 3.46
C TYR A 60 -17.42 4.25 3.88
N ARG A 61 -17.16 4.56 5.15
CA ARG A 61 -15.82 4.50 5.76
C ARG A 61 -15.19 3.10 5.69
N GLN A 62 -15.94 2.05 6.02
CA GLN A 62 -15.44 0.66 5.93
C GLN A 62 -15.16 0.28 4.47
N PHE A 63 -16.06 0.65 3.56
CA PHE A 63 -15.91 0.38 2.14
C PHE A 63 -14.65 1.05 1.55
N ILE A 64 -14.49 2.35 1.75
CA ILE A 64 -13.37 3.10 1.18
C ILE A 64 -12.04 2.71 1.83
N PHE A 65 -12.03 2.39 3.13
CA PHE A 65 -10.83 1.97 3.84
C PHE A 65 -10.25 0.69 3.22
N ALA A 66 -11.09 -0.31 2.93
CA ALA A 66 -10.65 -1.54 2.26
C ALA A 66 -10.04 -1.25 0.88
N GLY A 67 -10.67 -0.36 0.10
CA GLY A 67 -10.16 0.07 -1.21
C GLY A 67 -8.80 0.77 -1.13
N ILE A 68 -8.66 1.73 -0.19
CA ILE A 68 -7.41 2.47 0.02
C ILE A 68 -6.28 1.51 0.42
N VAL A 69 -6.53 0.55 1.32
CA VAL A 69 -5.52 -0.44 1.72
C VAL A 69 -5.08 -1.30 0.52
N GLY A 70 -6.03 -1.82 -0.26
CA GLY A 70 -5.72 -2.61 -1.45
C GLY A 70 -4.91 -1.84 -2.49
N GLN A 71 -5.32 -0.60 -2.78
CA GLN A 71 -4.61 0.31 -3.68
C GLN A 71 -3.19 0.60 -3.19
N THR A 72 -3.02 0.88 -1.89
CA THR A 72 -1.71 1.18 -1.30
C THR A 72 -0.76 -0.01 -1.45
N LEU A 73 -1.21 -1.22 -1.12
CA LEU A 73 -0.39 -2.43 -1.25
C LEU A 73 0.04 -2.68 -2.70
N LEU A 74 -0.90 -2.52 -3.64
CA LEU A 74 -0.63 -2.68 -5.07
C LEU A 74 0.45 -1.70 -5.54
N PHE A 75 0.27 -0.40 -5.28
CA PHE A 75 1.20 0.60 -5.75
C PHE A 75 2.57 0.47 -5.08
N GLN A 76 2.64 0.18 -3.79
CA GLN A 76 3.92 -0.02 -3.12
C GLN A 76 4.71 -1.21 -3.68
N GLY A 77 4.04 -2.34 -3.88
CA GLY A 77 4.66 -3.50 -4.52
C GLY A 77 5.15 -3.17 -5.93
N PHE A 78 4.33 -2.46 -6.72
CA PHE A 78 4.67 -2.06 -8.08
C PHE A 78 5.86 -1.10 -8.13
N PHE A 79 5.86 -0.02 -7.34
CA PHE A 79 6.93 0.99 -7.36
C PHE A 79 8.28 0.40 -6.93
N GLU A 80 8.29 -0.44 -5.89
CA GLU A 80 9.52 -1.10 -5.44
C GLU A 80 10.03 -2.13 -6.45
N ALA A 81 9.14 -2.92 -7.05
CA ALA A 81 9.52 -3.94 -8.02
C ALA A 81 9.93 -3.33 -9.38
N ALA A 82 9.28 -2.27 -9.82
CA ALA A 82 9.57 -1.60 -11.10
C ALA A 82 10.72 -0.61 -10.94
N TYR A 83 10.47 0.54 -10.30
CA TYR A 83 11.46 1.62 -10.20
C TYR A 83 12.60 1.26 -9.25
N GLY A 84 12.30 0.61 -8.12
CA GLY A 84 13.33 0.18 -7.18
C GLY A 84 14.29 -0.85 -7.78
N SER A 85 13.81 -1.76 -8.64
CA SER A 85 14.70 -2.69 -9.37
C SER A 85 15.45 -2.00 -10.50
N PHE A 86 14.77 -1.15 -11.26
CA PHE A 86 15.34 -0.32 -12.32
C PHE A 86 16.56 0.43 -11.75
N VAL A 87 16.38 1.28 -10.73
CA VAL A 87 17.47 2.12 -10.14
C VAL A 87 18.68 1.31 -9.65
N ARG A 88 18.52 0.03 -9.31
CA ARG A 88 19.62 -0.83 -8.85
C ARG A 88 20.41 -1.50 -9.98
N MET A 89 19.95 -1.40 -11.23
CA MET A 89 20.65 -1.91 -12.41
C MET A 89 21.71 -0.94 -12.95
N TYR A 90 21.64 0.35 -12.59
CA TYR A 90 22.63 1.38 -12.92
C TYR A 90 23.50 1.68 -11.71
#